data_AF-T0N9R6-F1
#
_entry.id   AF-T0N9R6-F1
#
_cell.length_a   1.000
_cell.length_b   1.000
_cell.length_c   1.000
_cell.angle_alpha   90.00
_cell.angle_beta   90.00
_cell.angle_gamma   90.00
#
_symmetry.space_group_name_H-M   'P 1'
#
loop_
_entity.id
_entity.type
_entity.pdbx_description
1 polymer ?
#
loop_
_entity_poly.entity_id
_entity_poly.type
_entity_poly.pdbx_seq_one_letter_code
_entity_poly.pdbx_strand_id
1 'polypeptide(L)'
;MWSKTKKRLESFLCDSLKSRVEYFCSNYRMHDGIGRAYITVDGKEVYSMCTLKRDYYRAPVEGTYSQVEFIDTAWSYFNTPIEECLQTQNPLLKILVVLDRRVGKRTLINMKESIDNEEDIVKYFYKLRCSAEGIEKDMDIKLKGEKV
;
A
#
# COMPACT_ATOMS: atom_id res chain seq x y z
N MET A 1 2.68 14.21 15.48
CA MET A 1 1.74 13.96 14.37
C MET A 1 1.80 12.52 13.90
N TRP A 2 2.98 11.98 13.56
CA TRP A 2 3.17 10.60 13.11
C TRP A 2 2.57 9.51 14.01
N SER A 3 2.75 9.55 15.33
CA SER A 3 2.26 8.47 16.22
C SER A 3 0.75 8.25 16.14
N LYS A 4 -0.03 9.30 15.82
CA LYS A 4 -1.50 9.19 15.60
C LYS A 4 -1.79 8.58 14.23
N THR A 5 -1.10 9.05 13.18
CA THR A 5 -1.18 8.50 11.82
C THR A 5 -0.84 7.02 11.80
N LYS A 6 0.29 6.62 12.42
CA LYS A 6 0.73 5.22 12.53
C LYS A 6 -0.34 4.34 13.17
N LYS A 7 -0.85 4.72 14.35
CA LYS A 7 -1.93 3.98 15.02
C LYS A 7 -3.19 3.83 14.15
N ARG A 8 -3.52 4.84 13.34
CA ARG A 8 -4.68 4.79 12.44
C ARG A 8 -4.43 3.94 11.19
N LEU A 9 -3.21 3.95 10.63
CA LEU A 9 -2.83 3.01 9.55
C LEU A 9 -2.92 1.56 10.05
N GLU A 10 -2.33 1.28 11.22
CA GLU A 10 -2.30 -0.06 11.81
C GLU A 10 -3.69 -0.57 12.22
N SER A 11 -4.61 0.32 12.60
CA SER A 11 -5.99 -0.07 12.90
C SER A 11 -6.82 -0.44 11.67
N PHE A 12 -6.36 -0.06 10.47
CA PHE A 12 -6.95 -0.48 9.20
C PHE A 12 -6.27 -1.69 8.58
N LEU A 13 -5.11 -2.13 9.08
CA LEU A 13 -4.52 -3.39 8.65
C LEU A 13 -5.48 -4.56 8.91
N CYS A 14 -5.60 -5.41 7.90
CA CYS A 14 -6.25 -6.70 8.02
C CYS A 14 -5.60 -7.62 9.07
N ASP A 15 -6.41 -8.48 9.68
CA ASP A 15 -5.97 -9.27 10.84
C ASP A 15 -4.78 -10.18 10.54
N SER A 16 -4.73 -10.77 9.33
CA SER A 16 -3.64 -11.66 8.92
C SER A 16 -2.29 -10.96 8.72
N LEU A 17 -2.27 -9.61 8.65
CA LEU A 17 -1.04 -8.82 8.44
C LEU A 17 -0.67 -7.91 9.62
N LYS A 18 -1.49 -7.80 10.67
CA LYS A 18 -1.24 -6.89 11.81
C LYS A 18 0.10 -7.12 12.52
N SER A 19 0.60 -8.35 12.56
CA SER A 19 1.90 -8.70 13.15
C SER A 19 3.05 -8.77 12.14
N ARG A 20 2.76 -8.53 10.86
CA ARG A 20 3.72 -8.70 9.76
C ARG A 20 4.07 -7.39 9.09
N VAL A 21 3.09 -6.48 8.95
CA VAL A 21 3.25 -5.21 8.26
C VAL A 21 3.37 -4.08 9.28
N GLU A 22 4.43 -3.29 9.19
CA GLU A 22 4.61 -2.10 10.01
C GLU A 22 4.99 -0.88 9.17
N TYR A 23 4.49 0.28 9.61
CA TYR A 23 4.79 1.58 9.01
C TYR A 23 5.78 2.37 9.86
N PHE A 24 6.69 3.07 9.18
CA PHE A 24 7.66 3.96 9.80
C PHE A 24 7.71 5.30 9.07
N CYS A 25 8.01 6.35 9.82
CA CYS A 25 8.20 7.70 9.29
C CYS A 25 9.13 8.48 10.22
N SER A 26 10.16 9.09 9.66
CA SER A 26 11.16 9.88 10.36
C SER A 26 11.41 11.20 9.64
N ASN A 27 11.34 12.32 10.35
CA ASN A 27 11.77 13.63 9.85
C ASN A 27 13.26 13.79 10.16
N TYR A 28 14.09 13.95 9.13
CA TYR A 28 15.51 14.24 9.31
C TYR A 28 15.76 15.75 9.44
N ARG A 29 15.03 16.59 8.68
CA ARG A 29 15.06 18.06 8.83
C ARG A 29 13.66 18.65 8.74
N MET A 30 13.13 19.04 9.90
CA MET A 30 11.77 19.58 10.04
C MET A 30 11.57 20.92 9.30
N HIS A 31 12.65 21.66 9.03
CA HIS A 31 12.60 22.94 8.30
C HIS A 31 12.73 22.81 6.77
N ASP A 32 13.27 21.69 6.27
CA ASP A 32 13.52 21.49 4.82
C ASP A 32 12.54 20.49 4.18
N GLY A 33 11.58 19.92 4.94
CA GLY A 33 10.66 18.89 4.44
C GLY A 33 11.32 17.54 4.14
N ILE A 34 12.57 17.35 4.59
CA ILE A 34 13.34 16.14 4.31
C ILE A 34 13.07 15.08 5.36
N GLY A 35 12.53 13.95 4.91
CA GLY A 35 12.44 12.76 5.72
C GLY A 35 12.26 11.50 4.91
N ARG A 36 11.86 10.45 5.61
CA ARG A 36 11.72 9.10 5.05
C ARG A 36 10.54 8.42 5.70
N ALA A 37 9.67 7.85 4.89
CA ALA A 37 8.69 6.86 5.29
C ALA A 37 9.08 5.52 4.69
N TYR A 38 8.74 4.42 5.35
CA TYR A 38 8.91 3.09 4.78
C TYR A 38 7.92 2.09 5.37
N ILE A 39 7.69 1.01 4.62
CA ILE A 39 6.88 -0.13 5.01
C ILE A 39 7.79 -1.32 5.18
N THR A 40 7.60 -2.07 6.27
CA THR A 40 8.28 -3.34 6.51
C THR A 40 7.30 -4.50 6.43
N VAL A 41 7.81 -5.66 6.03
CA VAL A 41 7.13 -6.95 6.08
C VAL A 41 8.04 -7.93 6.78
N ASP A 42 7.55 -8.56 7.85
CA ASP A 42 8.30 -9.51 8.68
C ASP A 42 9.64 -8.92 9.17
N GLY A 43 9.61 -7.64 9.57
CA GLY A 43 10.77 -6.90 10.06
C GLY A 43 11.77 -6.46 8.97
N LYS A 44 11.52 -6.77 7.69
CA LYS A 44 12.37 -6.35 6.57
C LYS A 44 11.75 -5.18 5.84
N GLU A 45 12.54 -4.16 5.53
CA GLU A 45 12.08 -3.04 4.73
C GLU A 45 11.81 -3.48 3.28
N VAL A 46 10.58 -3.24 2.80
CA VAL A 46 10.14 -3.63 1.45
C VAL A 46 9.82 -2.43 0.57
N TYR A 47 9.49 -1.29 1.17
CA TYR A 47 9.19 -0.08 0.41
C TYR A 47 9.68 1.17 1.11
N SER A 48 10.56 1.94 0.44
CA SER A 48 11.15 3.17 0.98
C SER A 48 10.69 4.39 0.20
N MET A 49 10.18 5.38 0.93
CA MET A 49 9.72 6.67 0.42
C MET A 49 10.54 7.78 1.05
N CYS A 50 11.64 8.16 0.39
CA CYS A 50 12.63 9.11 0.91
C CYS A 50 12.62 10.39 0.09
N THR A 51 12.41 11.54 0.73
CA THR A 51 12.37 12.86 0.07
C THR A 51 13.66 13.14 -0.69
N LEU A 52 14.83 12.89 -0.07
CA LEU A 52 16.13 13.11 -0.75
C LEU A 52 16.29 12.24 -2.00
N LYS A 53 15.87 10.96 -1.94
CA LYS A 53 15.95 10.08 -3.10
C LYS A 53 15.02 10.56 -4.21
N ARG A 54 13.84 11.07 -3.85
CA ARG A 54 12.84 11.62 -4.77
C ARG A 54 13.34 12.89 -5.48
N ASP A 55 13.99 13.78 -4.74
CA ASP A 55 14.48 15.08 -5.25
C ASP A 55 15.85 14.97 -5.94
N TYR A 56 16.62 13.90 -5.64
CA TYR A 56 17.93 13.65 -6.26
C TYR A 56 17.82 13.38 -7.77
N TYR A 57 16.80 12.62 -8.19
CA TYR A 57 16.49 12.49 -9.60
C TYR A 57 15.77 13.77 -10.03
N ARG A 58 16.47 14.65 -10.77
CA ARG A 58 15.91 15.90 -11.32
C ARG A 58 14.65 15.71 -12.20
N ALA A 59 14.25 14.45 -12.44
CA ALA A 59 12.97 14.04 -13.01
C ALA A 59 12.31 12.99 -12.10
N PRO A 60 10.97 13.03 -11.91
CA PRO A 60 10.25 11.99 -11.17
C PRO A 60 10.53 10.59 -11.74
N VAL A 61 10.95 9.67 -10.87
CA VAL A 61 11.00 8.24 -11.21
C VAL A 61 9.66 7.64 -10.83
N GLU A 62 8.98 7.02 -11.79
CA GLU A 62 7.71 6.33 -11.57
C GLU A 62 7.85 5.27 -10.46
N GLY A 63 6.81 5.11 -9.64
CA GLY A 63 6.83 4.26 -8.45
C GLY A 63 7.66 4.75 -7.26
N THR A 64 8.28 5.94 -7.36
CA THR A 64 8.98 6.57 -6.23
C THR A 64 8.16 7.68 -5.60
N TYR A 65 8.10 7.67 -4.27
CA TYR A 65 7.39 8.69 -3.50
C TYR A 65 8.30 9.26 -2.42
N SER A 66 8.06 10.51 -2.07
CA SER A 66 8.61 11.18 -0.91
C SER A 66 7.85 10.81 0.35
N GLN A 67 8.45 11.17 1.49
CA GLN A 67 7.76 11.08 2.77
C GLN A 67 6.49 11.93 2.81
N VAL A 68 6.52 13.12 2.19
CA VAL A 68 5.39 14.06 2.16
C VAL A 68 4.22 13.46 1.40
N GLU A 69 4.48 12.93 0.20
CA GLU A 69 3.46 12.23 -0.61
C GLU A 69 2.83 11.05 0.15
N PHE A 70 3.60 10.32 0.97
CA PHE A 70 3.05 9.26 1.82
C PHE A 70 2.12 9.78 2.91
N ILE A 71 2.51 10.85 3.60
CA ILE A 71 1.67 11.45 4.65
C ILE A 71 0.39 12.01 4.06
N ASP A 72 0.46 12.69 2.91
CA ASP A 72 -0.69 13.23 2.21
C ASP A 72 -1.62 12.12 1.71
N THR A 73 -1.04 11.05 1.15
CA THR A 73 -1.81 9.87 0.71
C THR A 73 -2.52 9.21 1.90
N ALA A 74 -1.85 9.05 3.04
CA ALA A 74 -2.46 8.51 4.25
C ALA A 74 -3.60 9.40 4.76
N TRP A 75 -3.43 10.73 4.71
CA TRP A 75 -4.48 11.67 5.11
C TRP A 75 -5.70 11.58 4.19
N SER A 76 -5.51 11.56 2.86
CA SER A 76 -6.61 11.41 1.90
C SER A 76 -7.33 10.06 2.11
N TYR A 77 -6.56 8.96 2.17
CA TYR A 77 -7.08 7.62 2.44
C TYR A 77 -7.98 7.54 3.69
N PHE A 78 -7.61 8.25 4.75
CA PHE A 78 -8.36 8.28 6.00
C PHE A 78 -9.69 9.03 5.92
N ASN A 79 -9.83 9.95 4.99
CA ASN A 79 -10.98 10.83 4.86
C ASN A 79 -11.81 10.55 3.60
N THR A 80 -11.45 9.51 2.85
CA THR A 80 -12.17 9.04 1.67
C THR A 80 -12.86 7.70 1.97
N PRO A 81 -14.13 7.50 1.57
CA PRO A 81 -14.80 6.20 1.67
C PRO A 81 -14.00 5.10 0.95
N ILE A 82 -14.08 3.86 1.45
CA ILE A 82 -13.25 2.77 0.90
C ILE A 82 -13.66 2.43 -0.54
N GLU A 83 -14.93 2.61 -0.86
CA GLU A 83 -15.53 2.41 -2.18
C GLU A 83 -14.91 3.34 -3.23
N GLU A 84 -14.63 4.59 -2.84
CA GLU A 84 -13.95 5.57 -3.69
C GLU A 84 -12.45 5.30 -3.76
N CYS A 85 -11.82 4.94 -2.64
CA CYS A 85 -10.40 4.55 -2.62
C CYS A 85 -10.10 3.37 -3.56
N LEU A 86 -11.04 2.42 -3.69
CA LEU A 86 -10.91 1.27 -4.60
C LEU A 86 -10.77 1.66 -6.07
N GLN A 87 -11.20 2.86 -6.46
CA GLN A 87 -11.10 3.36 -7.84
C GLN A 87 -9.79 4.13 -8.12
N THR A 88 -8.91 4.25 -7.13
CA THR A 88 -7.67 5.03 -7.25
C THR A 88 -6.79 4.56 -8.40
N GLN A 89 -6.10 5.49 -9.05
CA GLN A 89 -5.00 5.20 -9.98
C GLN A 89 -3.63 5.47 -9.35
N ASN A 90 -3.58 5.82 -8.05
CA ASN A 90 -2.33 6.07 -7.33
C ASN A 90 -1.80 4.75 -6.72
N PRO A 91 -0.65 4.22 -7.18
CA PRO A 91 -0.06 2.98 -6.66
C PRO A 91 0.10 2.98 -5.13
N LEU A 92 0.55 4.10 -4.54
CA LEU A 92 0.73 4.21 -3.10
C LEU A 92 -0.59 4.10 -2.33
N LEU A 93 -1.65 4.75 -2.81
CA LEU A 93 -2.99 4.61 -2.22
C LEU A 93 -3.50 3.17 -2.40
N LYS A 94 -3.22 2.55 -3.55
CA LYS A 94 -3.63 1.18 -3.82
C LYS A 94 -2.99 0.16 -2.88
N ILE A 95 -1.73 0.35 -2.50
CA ILE A 95 -1.08 -0.45 -1.45
C ILE A 95 -1.88 -0.38 -0.14
N LEU A 96 -2.28 0.83 0.30
CA LEU A 96 -3.06 1.01 1.52
C LEU A 96 -4.43 0.32 1.42
N VAL A 97 -5.09 0.42 0.26
CA VAL A 97 -6.38 -0.24 -0.02
C VAL A 97 -6.26 -1.76 0.03
N VAL A 98 -5.23 -2.34 -0.59
CA VAL A 98 -4.98 -3.79 -0.58
C VAL A 98 -4.78 -4.34 0.85
N LEU A 99 -4.14 -3.56 1.71
CA LEU A 99 -3.86 -3.94 3.10
C LEU A 99 -5.04 -3.71 4.05
N ASP A 100 -6.07 -2.98 3.60
CA ASP A 100 -7.21 -2.54 4.40
C ASP A 100 -8.14 -3.70 4.77
N ARG A 101 -8.46 -3.83 6.05
CA ARG A 101 -9.39 -4.83 6.59
C ARG A 101 -10.83 -4.69 6.08
N ARG A 102 -11.21 -3.50 5.60
CA ARG A 102 -12.51 -3.24 4.95
C ARG A 102 -12.58 -3.87 3.56
N VAL A 103 -11.43 -4.14 2.93
CA VAL A 103 -11.33 -4.83 1.64
C VAL A 103 -11.27 -6.33 1.89
N GLY A 104 -12.42 -6.98 1.67
CA GLY A 104 -12.58 -8.42 1.87
C GLY A 104 -12.05 -9.26 0.70
N LYS A 105 -11.95 -10.57 0.95
CA LYS A 105 -11.48 -11.60 0.00
C LYS A 105 -12.14 -11.51 -1.38
N ARG A 106 -13.48 -11.33 -1.43
CA ARG A 106 -14.23 -11.22 -2.68
C ARG A 106 -13.75 -10.03 -3.53
N THR A 107 -13.49 -8.89 -2.89
CA THR A 107 -12.97 -7.70 -3.58
C THR A 107 -11.55 -7.94 -4.08
N LEU A 108 -10.67 -8.53 -3.26
CA LEU A 108 -9.31 -8.89 -3.67
C LEU A 108 -9.31 -9.81 -4.91
N ILE A 109 -10.17 -10.83 -4.93
CA ILE A 109 -10.32 -11.73 -6.10
C ILE A 109 -10.76 -10.96 -7.34
N ASN A 110 -11.67 -9.99 -7.21
CA ASN A 110 -12.12 -9.17 -8.33
C ASN A 110 -11.07 -8.15 -8.81
N MET A 111 -10.08 -7.81 -7.99
CA MET A 111 -9.00 -6.89 -8.35
C MET A 111 -7.88 -7.56 -9.16
N LYS A 112 -7.89 -8.90 -9.35
CA LYS A 112 -6.76 -9.62 -9.94
C LYS A 112 -6.28 -9.03 -11.27
N GLU A 113 -7.20 -8.85 -12.22
CA GLU A 113 -6.85 -8.38 -13.58
C GLU A 113 -6.31 -6.95 -13.59
N SER A 114 -6.84 -6.07 -12.74
CA SER A 114 -6.32 -4.70 -12.66
C SER A 114 -4.95 -4.67 -12.00
N ILE A 115 -4.71 -5.50 -10.97
CA ILE A 115 -3.42 -5.60 -10.29
C ILE A 115 -2.32 -6.15 -11.21
N ASP A 116 -2.63 -7.02 -12.17
CA ASP A 116 -1.64 -7.56 -13.11
C ASP A 116 -0.98 -6.46 -13.97
N ASN A 117 -1.62 -5.30 -14.12
CA ASN A 117 -1.11 -4.14 -14.85
C ASN A 117 -0.48 -3.06 -13.95
N GLU A 118 -0.44 -3.28 -12.63
CA GLU A 118 0.13 -2.32 -11.66
C GLU A 118 1.64 -2.52 -11.47
N GLU A 119 2.27 -1.60 -10.72
CA GLU A 119 3.68 -1.68 -10.35
C GLU A 119 4.00 -2.92 -9.50
N ASP A 120 5.25 -3.39 -9.58
CA ASP A 120 5.72 -4.59 -8.86
C ASP A 120 5.50 -4.50 -7.34
N ILE A 121 5.58 -3.30 -6.78
CA ILE A 121 5.37 -3.09 -5.35
C ILE A 121 3.88 -3.26 -4.96
N VAL A 122 2.95 -2.85 -5.81
CA VAL A 122 1.51 -3.07 -5.62
C VAL A 122 1.22 -4.57 -5.72
N LYS A 123 1.75 -5.23 -6.75
CA LYS A 123 1.67 -6.68 -6.95
C LYS A 123 2.22 -7.45 -5.75
N TYR A 124 3.33 -6.99 -5.17
CA TYR A 124 3.94 -7.58 -3.99
C TYR A 124 2.99 -7.56 -2.79
N PHE A 125 2.43 -6.39 -2.44
CA PHE A 125 1.49 -6.29 -1.31
C PHE A 125 0.17 -7.03 -1.56
N TYR A 126 -0.29 -7.06 -2.81
CA TYR A 126 -1.45 -7.86 -3.19
C TYR A 126 -1.21 -9.35 -2.97
N LYS A 127 -0.09 -9.89 -3.48
CA LYS A 127 0.31 -11.28 -3.25
C LYS A 127 0.45 -11.58 -1.77
N LEU A 128 1.15 -10.73 -1.02
CA LEU A 128 1.30 -10.86 0.44
C LEU A 128 -0.06 -11.02 1.14
N ARG A 129 -1.02 -10.16 0.81
CA ARG A 129 -2.38 -10.20 1.36
C ARG A 129 -3.08 -11.52 0.99
N CYS A 130 -3.01 -11.91 -0.27
CA CYS A 130 -3.68 -13.10 -0.78
C CYS A 130 -3.12 -14.40 -0.18
N SER A 131 -1.79 -14.53 -0.09
CA SER A 131 -1.13 -15.66 0.56
C SER A 131 -1.50 -15.75 2.03
N ALA A 132 -1.52 -14.61 2.74
CA ALA A 132 -1.88 -14.56 4.16
C ALA A 132 -3.34 -14.95 4.45
N GLU A 133 -4.22 -14.89 3.43
CA GLU A 133 -5.63 -15.27 3.56
C GLU A 133 -6.01 -16.58 2.85
N GLY A 134 -5.05 -17.22 2.18
CA GLY A 134 -5.22 -18.49 1.47
C GLY A 134 -6.08 -18.42 0.22
N ILE A 135 -6.22 -17.25 -0.42
CA ILE A 135 -7.16 -17.03 -1.54
C ILE A 135 -6.52 -17.16 -2.94
N GLU A 136 -5.25 -17.54 -3.03
CA GLU A 136 -4.54 -17.70 -4.31
C GLU A 136 -5.20 -18.75 -5.22
N LYS A 137 -5.70 -19.85 -4.63
CA LYS A 137 -6.36 -20.93 -5.37
C LYS A 137 -7.71 -20.48 -5.95
N ASP A 138 -8.44 -19.64 -5.24
CA ASP A 138 -9.76 -19.14 -5.67
C ASP A 138 -9.64 -18.23 -6.90
N MET A 139 -8.53 -17.50 -6.99
CA MET A 139 -8.20 -16.65 -8.11
C MET A 139 -7.89 -17.43 -9.40
N ASP A 140 -7.28 -18.61 -9.28
CA ASP A 140 -6.99 -19.47 -10.44
C ASP A 140 -8.24 -20.22 -10.94
N ILE A 141 -9.21 -20.46 -10.06
CA ILE A 141 -10.52 -21.02 -10.43
C ILE A 141 -11.33 -20.00 -11.22
N LYS A 142 -11.38 -18.73 -10.78
CA LYS A 142 -12.13 -17.67 -11.46
C LYS A 142 -11.66 -17.47 -12.92
N LEU A 143 -10.34 -17.42 -13.14
CA LEU A 143 -9.76 -17.30 -14.48
C LEU A 143 -10.08 -18.49 -15.40
N LYS A 144 -10.31 -19.68 -14.84
CA LYS A 144 -10.71 -20.87 -15.61
C LYS A 144 -12.20 -20.87 -15.93
N GLY A 145 -13.03 -20.28 -15.08
CA GLY A 145 -14.48 -20.21 -15.25
C GLY A 145 -14.98 -19.12 -16.20
N GLU A 146 -14.17 -18.09 -16.47
CA GLU A 146 -14.49 -16.99 -17.40
C GLU A 146 -14.10 -17.29 -18.87
N LYS A 147 -13.51 -18.46 -19.15
CA LYS A 147 -13.35 -18.97 -20.52
C LYS A 147 -14.61 -19.75 -20.95
N VAL A 148 -15.64 -19.03 -21.38
CA VAL A 148 -16.78 -19.58 -22.16
C VAL A 148 -16.95 -18.75 -23.42
#